data_AF-A0A947EY96-F1
#
_entry.id   AF-A0A947EY96-F1
#
_cell.length_a   1.000
_cell.length_b   1.000
_cell.length_c   1.000
_cell.angle_alpha   90.00
_cell.angle_beta   90.00
_cell.angle_gamma   90.00
#
_symmetry.space_group_name_H-M   'P 1'
#
loop_
_entity.id
_entity.type
_entity.pdbx_description
1 polymer ?
#
loop_
_entity_poly.entity_id
_entity_poly.type
_entity_poly.pdbx_seq_one_letter_code
_entity_poly.pdbx_strand_id
1 'polypeptide(L)' 'MTNGTKRADIQGGLKVSIVLKQDQSSGKLTIGIVRDILTKSATHPHGIK' A
#
# COMPACT_ATOMS: atom_id res chain seq x y z
N MET A 1 10.81 5.12 9.06
CA MET A 1 10.33 4.78 7.71
C MET A 1 9.30 3.67 7.85
N THR A 2 8.03 3.94 7.60
CA THR A 2 6.95 2.96 7.64
C THR A 2 7.10 2.00 6.45
N ASN A 3 7.12 0.71 6.72
CA ASN A 3 7.37 -0.30 5.70
C ASN A 3 5.99 -0.73 5.18
N GLY A 4 5.67 -0.46 3.90
CA GLY A 4 4.35 -0.74 3.28
C GLY A 4 3.96 -2.23 3.20
N THR A 5 4.62 -3.06 3.99
CA THR A 5 4.46 -4.50 4.17
C THR A 5 3.68 -4.83 5.44
N LYS A 6 3.65 -3.96 6.46
CA LYS A 6 2.96 -4.21 7.72
C LYS A 6 1.55 -3.64 7.71
N ARG A 7 0.56 -4.48 7.98
CA ARG A 7 -0.86 -4.07 8.01
C ARG A 7 -1.14 -3.04 9.12
N ALA A 8 -0.42 -3.11 10.23
CA ALA A 8 -0.57 -2.16 11.35
C ALA A 8 -0.20 -0.72 10.98
N ASP A 9 0.61 -0.53 9.92
CA ASP A 9 1.09 0.78 9.49
C ASP A 9 0.12 1.48 8.51
N ILE A 10 -0.96 0.80 8.09
CA ILE A 10 -1.93 1.30 7.10
C ILE A 10 -3.35 1.21 7.67
N GLN A 11 -4.10 2.30 7.51
CA GLN A 11 -5.49 2.39 7.94
C GLN A 11 -6.33 3.09 6.86
N GLY A 12 -7.63 2.82 6.85
CA GLY A 12 -8.58 3.57 6.00
C GLY A 12 -8.52 5.06 6.32
N GLY A 13 -8.65 5.90 5.29
CA GLY A 13 -8.50 7.36 5.39
C GLY A 13 -7.05 7.87 5.34
N LEU A 14 -6.05 6.99 5.37
CA LEU A 14 -4.65 7.41 5.31
C LEU A 14 -4.28 7.88 3.89
N LYS A 15 -3.61 9.03 3.78
CA LYS A 15 -3.01 9.51 2.54
C LYS A 15 -1.72 8.74 2.26
N VAL A 16 -1.65 8.10 1.09
CA VAL A 16 -0.54 7.22 0.71
C VAL A 16 -0.07 7.50 -0.71
N SER A 17 1.17 7.10 -1.00
CA SER A 17 1.72 7.01 -2.35
C SER A 17 1.90 5.54 -2.68
N ILE A 18 1.31 5.08 -3.77
CA ILE A 18 1.35 3.68 -4.22
C ILE A 18 1.93 3.57 -5.63
N VAL A 19 2.45 2.40 -5.97
CA VAL A 19 2.77 2.05 -7.36
C VAL A 19 1.64 1.17 -7.88
N LEU A 20 0.96 1.59 -8.95
CA LEU A 20 -0.04 0.76 -9.62
C LEU A 20 0.63 -0.41 -10.33
N LYS A 21 -0.09 -1.51 -10.56
CA LYS A 21 0.48 -2.72 -11.20
C LYS A 21 1.10 -2.42 -12.57
N GLN A 22 0.43 -1.57 -13.36
CA GLN A 22 0.91 -1.09 -14.66
C GLN A 22 2.17 -0.21 -14.58
N ASP A 23 2.39 0.45 -13.44
CA ASP A 23 3.49 1.37 -13.19
C ASP A 23 4.67 0.70 -12.48
N GLN A 24 4.63 -0.62 -12.23
CA GLN A 24 5.71 -1.32 -11.55
C GLN A 24 7.05 -1.30 -12.30
N SER A 25 7.04 -1.20 -13.63
CA SER A 25 8.25 -1.09 -14.44
C SER A 25 8.85 0.32 -14.41
N SER A 26 8.01 1.35 -14.32
CA SER A 26 8.43 2.76 -14.32
C SER A 26 8.67 3.32 -12.92
N GLY A 27 8.11 2.68 -11.88
CA GLY A 27 8.15 3.15 -10.51
C GLY A 27 7.29 4.39 -10.27
N LYS A 28 6.40 4.75 -11.20
CA LYS A 28 5.56 5.93 -11.07
C LYS A 28 4.67 5.82 -9.83
N LEU A 29 4.74 6.85 -8.98
CA LEU A 29 3.94 6.95 -7.77
C LEU A 29 2.60 7.62 -8.08
N THR A 30 1.54 7.05 -7.53
CA THR A 30 0.17 7.59 -7.54
C THR A 30 -0.24 7.89 -6.11
N ILE A 31 -0.72 9.10 -5.87
CA ILE A 31 -1.16 9.55 -4.54
C ILE A 31 -2.65 9.26 -4.40
N GLY A 32 -3.07 8.76 -3.24
CA GLY A 32 -4.47 8.47 -2.95
C GLY A 32 -4.77 8.35 -1.47
N ILE A 33 -6.03 8.02 -1.17
CA ILE A 33 -6.51 7.73 0.19
C ILE A 33 -6.90 6.26 0.25
N VAL A 34 -6.47 5.56 1.30
CA VAL A 34 -6.85 4.17 1.53
C VAL A 34 -8.33 4.10 1.85
N ARG A 35 -9.10 3.33 1.07
CA ARG A 35 -10.53 3.11 1.34
C ARG A 35 -10.70 1.91 2.28
N ASP A 36 -10.29 0.74 1.81
CA ASP A 36 -10.41 -0.54 2.49
C ASP A 36 -9.09 -1.32 2.36
N ILE A 37 -8.84 -2.24 3.29
CA ILE A 37 -7.71 -3.19 3.24
C ILE A 37 -8.29 -4.58 3.06
N LEU A 38 -8.00 -5.23 1.94
CA LEU A 38 -8.65 -6.49 1.55
C LEU A 38 -7.91 -7.73 2.05
N THR A 39 -6.77 -7.56 2.72
CA THR A 39 -5.93 -8.65 3.21
C THR A 39 -5.88 -8.72 4.74
N LYS A 40 -5.80 -9.95 5.26
CA LYS A 40 -5.85 -10.25 6.70
C LYS A 40 -4.48 -10.46 7.37
N SER A 41 -3.44 -10.82 6.63
CA SER A 41 -2.13 -11.13 7.20
C SER A 41 -1.50 -9.90 7.86
N ALA A 42 -0.74 -10.09 8.94
CA ALA A 42 -0.07 -8.98 9.62
C ALA A 42 1.08 -8.38 8.77
N THR A 43 1.80 -9.24 8.05
CA THR A 43 2.96 -8.89 7.22
C THR A 43 2.78 -9.41 5.80
N HIS A 44 3.09 -8.58 4.82
CA HIS A 44 2.97 -8.88 3.39
C HIS A 44 4.32 -8.65 2.68
N PRO A 45 5.01 -9.72 2.25
CA PRO A 45 6.32 -9.61 1.61
C PRO A 45 6.31 -8.77 0.32
N HIS A 46 5.17 -8.74 -0.38
CA HIS A 46 4.99 -8.04 -1.66
C HIS A 46 4.15 -6.77 -1.55
N GLY A 47 3.88 -6.31 -0.33
CA GLY A 47 3.02 -5.16 -0.06
C GLY A 47 1.54 -5.52 0.14
N ILE A 48 0.80 -4.54 0.63
CA ILE A 48 -0.62 -4.66 1.01
C ILE A 48 -1.52 -4.35 -0.20
N LYS A 49 -2.64 -5.07 -0.31
CA LYS A 49 -3.66 -4.86 -1.34
C LYS A 49 -4.96 -4.31 -0.75
#